data_AF-A0A9E0EAX1-F1
#
_entry.id   AF-A0A9E0EAX1-F1
#
_cell.length_a   1.000
_cell.length_b   1.000
_cell.length_c   1.000
_cell.angle_alpha   90.00
_cell.angle_beta   90.00
_cell.angle_gamma   90.00
#
_symmetry.space_group_name_H-M   'P 1'
#
loop_
_entity.id
_entity.type
_entity.pdbx_description
1 polymer ?
#
loop_
_entity_poly.entity_id
_entity_poly.type
_entity_poly.pdbx_seq_one_letter_code
_entity_poly.pdbx_strand_id
1 'polypeptide(L)'
;MSDPLDDQVRALLEGEQRLRIAMPDHPIRRNRWFQMFVRLPRPALEWVTVASVGYAGIIGPAIQRPLGDGYLVQILLFAGGLFGVRALEKIKGVA
;
A
#
# COMPACT_ATOMS: atom_id res chain seq x y z
N MET A 1 -24.59 -27.96 -30.28
CA MET A 1 -23.55 -27.10 -30.88
C MET A 1 -23.62 -25.80 -30.09
N SER A 2 -22.69 -25.56 -29.16
CA SER A 2 -22.67 -24.36 -28.33
C SER A 2 -22.36 -23.14 -29.20
N ASP A 3 -22.97 -22.00 -28.86
CA ASP A 3 -22.69 -20.74 -29.53
C ASP A 3 -21.24 -20.33 -29.22
N PRO A 4 -20.40 -20.02 -30.23
CA PRO A 4 -19.02 -19.58 -30.01
C PRO A 4 -18.92 -18.33 -29.11
N LEU A 5 -19.99 -17.55 -28.97
CA LEU A 5 -20.06 -16.42 -28.05
C LEU A 5 -20.11 -16.86 -26.57
N ASP A 6 -20.83 -17.93 -26.26
CA ASP A 6 -20.96 -18.46 -24.90
C ASP A 6 -19.61 -19.01 -24.39
N ASP A 7 -18.83 -19.61 -25.27
CA ASP A 7 -17.50 -20.15 -24.95
C ASP A 7 -16.48 -19.03 -24.70
N GLN A 8 -16.58 -17.91 -25.42
CA GLN A 8 -15.76 -16.71 -25.14
C GLN A 8 -16.13 -16.04 -23.83
N VAL A 9 -17.43 -15.91 -23.54
CA VAL A 9 -17.91 -15.32 -22.28
C VAL A 9 -17.48 -16.18 -21.09
N ARG A 10 -17.55 -17.51 -21.20
CA ARG A 10 -17.04 -18.43 -20.16
C ARG A 10 -15.54 -18.30 -19.96
N ALA A 11 -14.75 -18.24 -21.04
CA ALA A 11 -13.30 -18.06 -20.97
C ALA A 11 -12.90 -16.73 -20.30
N LEU A 12 -13.64 -15.65 -20.58
CA LEU A 12 -13.46 -14.36 -19.92
C LEU A 12 -13.77 -14.42 -18.42
N LEU A 13 -14.90 -15.04 -18.04
CA LEU A 13 -15.29 -15.19 -16.65
C LEU A 13 -14.33 -16.09 -15.85
N GLU A 14 -13.82 -17.17 -16.47
CA GLU A 14 -12.81 -18.03 -15.87
C GLU A 14 -11.45 -17.33 -15.72
N GLY A 15 -11.07 -16.50 -16.69
CA GLY A 15 -9.89 -15.63 -16.62
C GLY A 15 -10.02 -14.61 -15.49
N GLU A 16 -11.20 -14.01 -15.32
CA GLU A 16 -11.48 -13.04 -14.27
C GLU A 16 -11.49 -13.68 -12.87
N GLN A 17 -12.02 -14.90 -12.74
CA GLN A 17 -11.98 -15.67 -11.49
C GLN A 17 -10.57 -16.08 -11.08
N ARG A 18 -9.69 -16.43 -12.03
CA ARG A 18 -8.28 -16.73 -11.76
C ARG A 18 -7.47 -15.50 -11.31
N LEU A 19 -7.91 -14.29 -11.69
CA LEU A 19 -7.31 -13.02 -11.26
C LEU A 19 -7.72 -12.58 -9.86
N ARG A 20 -8.74 -13.21 -9.26
CA ARG A 20 -9.03 -13.06 -7.83
C ARG A 20 -8.03 -13.89 -7.04
N ILE A 21 -6.84 -13.33 -6.85
CA ILE A 21 -5.94 -13.80 -5.80
C ILE A 21 -6.73 -13.71 -4.50
N ALA A 22 -7.21 -14.85 -4.02
CA ALA A 22 -7.86 -14.93 -2.72
C ALA A 22 -6.82 -14.54 -1.68
N MET A 23 -6.86 -13.27 -1.25
CA MET A 23 -6.04 -12.81 -0.15
C MET A 23 -6.37 -13.71 1.05
N PRO A 24 -5.36 -14.30 1.72
CA PRO A 24 -5.60 -15.15 2.87
C PRO A 24 -6.52 -14.45 3.87
N ASP A 25 -7.59 -15.14 4.29
CA ASP A 25 -8.56 -14.63 5.25
C ASP A 25 -7.92 -14.46 6.63
N HIS A 26 -7.18 -13.36 6.82
CA HIS A 26 -6.58 -13.03 8.10
C HIS A 26 -7.65 -12.42 9.04
N PRO A 27 -7.79 -12.86 10.30
CA PRO A 27 -8.84 -12.39 11.21
C PRO A 27 -8.84 -10.87 11.42
N ILE A 28 -7.68 -10.23 11.31
CA ILE A 28 -7.52 -8.76 11.37
C ILE A 28 -8.29 -8.06 10.22
N ARG A 29 -8.39 -8.68 9.03
CA ARG A 29 -9.12 -8.12 7.88
C ARG A 29 -10.64 -8.08 8.10
N ARG A 30 -11.17 -8.88 9.03
CA ARG A 30 -12.58 -8.83 9.45
C ARG A 30 -12.89 -7.66 10.39
N ASN A 31 -11.88 -7.02 10.98
CA ASN A 31 -12.09 -5.89 11.87
C ASN A 31 -12.47 -4.63 11.07
N ARG A 32 -13.63 -4.04 11.39
CA ARG A 32 -14.13 -2.81 10.74
C ARG A 32 -13.14 -1.64 10.85
N TRP A 33 -12.46 -1.51 11.99
CA TRP A 33 -11.46 -0.46 12.19
C TRP A 33 -10.26 -0.63 11.27
N PHE A 34 -9.81 -1.86 11.05
CA PHE A 34 -8.73 -2.15 10.12
C PHE A 34 -9.15 -1.86 8.68
N GLN A 35 -10.37 -2.22 8.28
CA GLN A 35 -10.88 -1.89 6.94
C GLN A 35 -10.99 -0.38 6.71
N MET A 36 -11.42 0.39 7.71
CA MET A 36 -11.45 1.85 7.64
C MET A 36 -10.03 2.43 7.53
N PHE A 37 -9.11 1.94 8.36
CA PHE A 37 -7.71 2.34 8.35
C PHE A 37 -7.00 2.06 7.02
N VAL A 38 -7.22 0.88 6.42
CA VAL A 38 -6.60 0.50 5.15
C VAL A 38 -7.12 1.35 3.98
N ARG A 39 -8.35 1.84 4.04
CA ARG A 39 -8.98 2.56 2.93
C ARG A 39 -8.63 4.03 2.84
N LEU A 40 -8.51 4.75 3.96
CA LEU A 40 -8.29 6.21 3.94
C LEU A 40 -7.00 6.62 4.67
N PRO A 41 -6.85 6.33 5.98
CA PRO A 41 -5.70 6.81 6.74
C PRO A 41 -4.37 6.23 6.23
N ARG A 42 -4.35 4.95 5.88
CA ARG A 42 -3.13 4.26 5.44
C ARG A 42 -2.54 4.83 4.14
N PRO A 43 -3.28 4.95 3.02
CA PRO A 43 -2.72 5.54 1.81
C PRO A 43 -2.36 7.01 2.02
N ALA A 44 -3.12 7.77 2.81
CA ALA A 44 -2.78 9.15 3.15
C ALA A 44 -1.43 9.24 3.88
N LEU A 45 -1.21 8.38 4.88
CA LEU A 45 0.07 8.31 5.60
C LEU A 45 1.23 7.94 4.67
N GLU A 46 1.04 6.99 3.75
CA GLU A 46 2.07 6.61 2.77
C GLU A 46 2.44 7.80 1.85
N TRP A 47 1.44 8.51 1.34
CA TRP A 47 1.68 9.72 0.52
C TRP A 47 2.40 10.81 1.30
N VAL A 48 2.00 11.05 2.55
CA VAL A 48 2.66 12.03 3.42
C VAL A 48 4.12 11.62 3.66
N THR A 49 4.38 10.35 3.98
CA THR A 49 5.75 9.85 4.17
C THR A 49 6.59 10.05 2.91
N VAL A 50 6.10 9.66 1.74
CA VAL A 50 6.81 9.82 0.46
C VAL A 50 7.08 11.29 0.17
N ALA A 51 6.08 12.17 0.36
CA ALA A 51 6.23 13.61 0.16
C ALA A 51 7.25 14.22 1.13
N SER A 52 7.23 13.82 2.40
CA SER A 52 8.19 14.29 3.41
C SER A 52 9.62 13.85 3.09
N VAL A 53 9.82 12.58 2.70
CA VAL A 53 11.14 12.07 2.30
C VAL A 53 11.62 12.77 1.01
N GLY A 54 10.75 12.93 0.01
CA GLY A 54 11.09 13.62 -1.22
C GLY A 54 11.42 15.10 -1.01
N TYR A 55 10.66 15.79 -0.15
CA TYR A 55 10.96 17.17 0.21
C TYR A 55 12.29 17.27 0.96
N ALA A 56 12.54 16.37 1.91
CA ALA A 56 13.76 16.39 2.71
C ALA A 56 15.03 16.04 1.93
N GLY A 57 14.95 15.05 1.02
CA GLY A 57 16.11 14.57 0.26
C GLY A 57 16.37 15.29 -1.06
N ILE A 58 15.34 15.87 -1.68
CA ILE A 58 15.44 16.42 -3.04
C ILE A 58 15.12 17.92 -3.04
N ILE A 59 13.91 18.30 -2.64
CA ILE A 59 13.41 19.68 -2.83
C ILE A 59 14.16 20.66 -1.92
N GLY A 60 14.23 20.37 -0.62
CA GLY A 60 14.91 21.22 0.38
C GLY A 60 16.36 21.52 0.00
N PRO A 61 17.18 20.49 -0.29
CA PRO A 61 18.54 20.69 -0.81
C PRO A 61 18.58 21.49 -2.12
N ALA A 62 17.68 21.22 -3.07
CA ALA A 62 17.63 21.92 -4.36
C ALA A 62 17.32 23.42 -4.22
N ILE A 63 16.51 23.82 -3.24
CA ILE A 63 16.19 25.24 -2.97
C ILE A 63 17.14 25.88 -1.93
N GLN A 64 18.26 25.23 -1.60
CA GLN A 64 19.22 25.65 -0.58
C GLN A 64 18.59 25.89 0.81
N ARG A 65 17.50 25.19 1.11
CA ARG A 65 16.85 25.15 2.43
C ARG A 65 16.80 23.71 2.93
N PRO A 66 17.96 23.10 3.20
CA PRO A 66 17.98 21.76 3.78
C PRO A 66 17.28 21.78 5.13
N LEU A 67 16.55 20.72 5.44
CA LEU A 67 16.04 20.52 6.79
C LEU A 67 17.20 20.26 7.75
N GLY A 68 17.05 20.73 8.99
CA GLY A 68 18.00 20.40 10.04
C GLY A 68 18.03 18.90 10.31
N ASP A 69 19.20 18.39 10.71
CA ASP A 69 19.46 16.95 10.91
C ASP A 69 18.43 16.27 11.83
N GLY A 70 17.97 16.98 12.86
CA GLY A 70 16.92 16.47 13.76
C GLY A 70 15.61 16.14 13.05
N TYR A 71 15.18 16.97 12.09
CA TYR A 71 13.97 16.71 11.30
C TYR A 71 14.19 15.59 10.28
N LEU A 72 15.38 15.50 9.69
CA LEU A 72 15.76 14.40 8.80
C LEU A 72 15.67 13.06 9.53
N VAL A 73 16.23 12.96 10.73
CA VAL A 73 16.17 11.75 11.55
C VAL A 73 14.72 11.38 11.88
N GLN A 74 13.87 12.35 12.25
CA GLN A 74 12.45 12.10 12.52
C GLN A 74 11.70 11.58 11.30
N ILE A 75 11.91 12.18 10.12
CA ILE A 75 11.29 11.75 8.88
C ILE A 75 11.73 10.33 8.51
N LEU A 76 13.02 10.02 8.64
CA LEU A 76 13.56 8.69 8.34
C LEU A 76 13.08 7.63 9.33
N LEU A 77 13.01 7.94 10.62
CA LEU A 77 12.46 7.04 11.63
C LEU A 77 10.97 6.77 11.38
N PHE A 78 10.20 7.82 11.05
CA PHE A 78 8.78 7.67 10.74
C PHE A 78 8.57 6.82 9.47
N ALA A 79 9.35 7.09 8.42
CA ALA A 79 9.30 6.31 7.19
C ALA A 79 9.69 4.84 7.44
N GLY A 80 10.79 4.60 8.14
CA GLY A 80 11.27 3.27 8.50
C GLY A 80 10.25 2.50 9.34
N GLY A 81 9.62 3.16 10.32
CA GLY A 81 8.56 2.57 11.14
C GLY A 81 7.34 2.18 10.29
N LEU A 82 6.86 3.09 9.44
CA LEU A 82 5.66 2.87 8.64
C LEU A 82 5.85 1.76 7.60
N PHE A 83 6.96 1.79 6.85
CA PHE A 83 7.28 0.74 5.89
C PHE A 83 7.69 -0.58 6.56
N GLY A 84 8.34 -0.52 7.73
CA GLY A 84 8.68 -1.69 8.53
C GLY A 84 7.45 -2.44 9.03
N VAL A 85 6.43 -1.73 9.53
CA VAL A 85 5.14 -2.33 9.90
C VAL A 85 4.51 -3.03 8.69
N ARG A 86 4.55 -2.42 7.50
CA ARG A 86 4.04 -3.04 6.27
C ARG A 86 4.81 -4.32 5.89
N ALA A 87 6.12 -4.32 6.04
CA ALA A 87 6.93 -5.51 5.79
C ALA A 87 6.53 -6.65 6.74
N LEU A 88 6.32 -6.36 8.01
CA LEU A 88 5.85 -7.32 9.01
C LEU A 88 4.42 -7.81 8.73
N GLU A 89 3.51 -6.93 8.32
CA GLU A 89 2.15 -7.30 7.91
C GLU A 89 2.15 -8.24 6.71
N LYS A 90 3.03 -8.00 5.72
CA LYS A 90 3.19 -8.86 4.55
C LYS A 90 3.74 -10.24 4.93
N ILE A 91 4.74 -10.29 5.81
CA ILE A 91 5.28 -11.56 6.34
C ILE A 91 4.22 -12.36 7.08
N LYS A 92 3.32 -11.68 7.82
CA LYS A 92 2.22 -12.31 8.57
C LYS A 92 0.99 -12.63 7.71
N GLY A 93 0.99 -12.34 6.42
CA GLY A 93 -0.16 -12.55 5.52
C GLY A 93 -1.35 -11.60 5.80
N VAL A 94 -1.14 -10.54 6.57
CA VAL A 94 -2.17 -9.54 6.90
C VAL A 94 -2.44 -8.61 5.72
N ALA A 95 -1.41 -8.34 4.90
CA ALA A 95 -1.46 -7.49 3.72
C ALA A 95 -1.13 -8.32 2.47
#